data_AF-A0A353DVE6-F1
#
_entry.id   AF-A0A353DVE6-F1
#
_cell.length_a   1.000
_cell.length_b   1.000
_cell.length_c   1.000
_cell.angle_alpha   90.00
_cell.angle_beta   90.00
_cell.angle_gamma   90.00
#
_symmetry.space_group_name_H-M   'P 1'
#
loop_
_entity.id
_entity.type
_entity.pdbx_description
1 polymer ?
#
loop_
_entity_poly.entity_id
_entity_poly.type
_entity_poly.pdbx_seq_one_letter_code
_entity_poly.pdbx_strand_id
1 'polypeptide(L)'
;MKNLEVLIRFMEQPSMKYEQKRMRGLILSEQGFHAPASSAQAQAIQSAALLYTWHKMESLKAVEAFHLHRWVDHPQEGGLMLGLRSLPEKSHPYGRKKAAWAVFRDLETPQQTTHEPAAAHLIGVSDLREIHSVDRKGR
;
A
#
# COMPACT_ATOMS: atom_id res chain seq x y z
N MET A 1 0.95 -3.53 -6.48
CA MET A 1 1.80 -4.60 -5.91
C MET A 1 1.51 -5.94 -6.60
N LYS A 2 2.22 -6.31 -7.67
CA LYS A 2 1.86 -7.50 -8.50
C LYS A 2 2.47 -8.82 -8.04
N ASN A 3 3.69 -8.81 -7.50
CA ASN A 3 4.52 -10.01 -7.36
C ASN A 3 4.81 -10.43 -5.91
N LEU A 4 4.00 -9.98 -4.95
CA LEU A 4 4.28 -10.24 -3.53
C LEU A 4 4.19 -11.74 -3.23
N GLU A 5 3.29 -12.46 -3.89
CA GLU A 5 3.13 -13.91 -3.85
C GLU A 5 4.38 -14.65 -4.40
N VAL A 6 5.08 -14.06 -5.37
CA VAL A 6 6.35 -14.61 -5.87
C VAL A 6 7.43 -14.54 -4.79
N LEU A 7 7.53 -13.40 -4.09
CA LEU A 7 8.44 -13.25 -2.94
C LEU A 7 8.10 -14.25 -1.84
N ILE A 8 6.82 -14.42 -1.50
CA ILE A 8 6.36 -15.39 -0.50
C ILE A 8 6.78 -16.81 -0.88
N ARG A 9 6.51 -17.25 -2.12
CA ARG A 9 6.93 -18.58 -2.61
C ARG A 9 8.45 -18.75 -2.63
N PHE A 10 9.21 -17.71 -2.94
CA PHE A 10 10.66 -17.73 -2.86
C PHE A 10 11.16 -17.93 -1.43
N MET A 11 10.56 -17.20 -0.48
CA MET A 11 10.89 -17.28 0.94
C MET A 11 10.48 -18.61 1.60
N GLU A 12 9.57 -19.35 0.98
CA GLU A 12 9.17 -20.70 1.41
C GLU A 12 10.20 -21.80 1.08
N GLN A 13 11.18 -21.51 0.21
CA GLN A 13 12.23 -22.47 -0.13
C GLN A 13 13.06 -22.84 1.12
N PRO A 14 13.46 -24.11 1.28
CA PRO A 14 14.24 -24.54 2.46
C PRO A 14 15.50 -23.71 2.71
N SER A 15 16.18 -23.26 1.66
CA SER A 15 17.38 -22.41 1.74
C SER A 15 17.12 -21.01 2.31
N MET A 16 15.89 -20.49 2.17
CA MET A 16 15.52 -19.15 2.64
C MET A 16 14.97 -19.17 4.07
N LYS A 17 14.44 -20.31 4.51
CA LYS A 17 13.92 -20.51 5.86
C LYS A 17 15.02 -20.47 6.91
N TYR A 18 14.71 -19.90 8.07
CA TYR A 18 15.53 -20.02 9.26
C TYR A 18 15.59 -21.49 9.67
N GLU A 19 16.81 -22.03 9.81
CA GLU A 19 17.08 -23.45 10.08
C GLU A 19 16.35 -24.41 9.12
N GLN A 20 16.07 -23.98 7.89
CA GLN A 20 15.31 -24.74 6.88
C GLN A 20 13.87 -25.10 7.29
N LYS A 21 13.38 -24.57 8.43
CA LYS A 21 12.09 -24.96 9.03
C LYS A 21 11.09 -23.80 9.08
N ARG A 22 11.54 -22.60 9.46
CA ARG A 22 10.65 -21.47 9.75
C ARG A 22 10.82 -20.36 8.72
N MET A 23 9.72 -19.90 8.15
CA MET A 23 9.73 -18.71 7.29
C MET A 23 10.17 -17.48 8.09
N ARG A 24 10.98 -16.62 7.47
CA ARG A 24 11.40 -15.35 8.07
C ARG A 24 10.32 -14.31 7.83
N GLY A 25 10.07 -13.48 8.84
CA GLY A 25 9.20 -12.31 8.72
C GLY A 25 9.68 -11.37 7.62
N LEU A 26 8.72 -10.76 6.92
CA LEU A 26 8.97 -9.79 5.87
C LEU A 26 8.53 -8.40 6.34
N ILE A 27 9.41 -7.44 6.14
CA ILE A 27 9.10 -6.01 6.30
C ILE A 27 9.09 -5.40 4.90
N LEU A 28 7.97 -4.81 4.51
CA LEU A 28 7.87 -3.99 3.31
C LEU A 28 8.26 -2.56 3.69
N SER A 29 9.57 -2.29 3.67
CA SER A 29 10.16 -1.10 4.31
C SER A 29 9.89 0.23 3.59
N GLU A 30 9.68 0.22 2.28
CA GLU A 30 9.48 1.43 1.49
C GLU A 30 8.46 1.20 0.37
N GLN A 31 7.19 1.46 0.66
CA GLN A 31 6.12 1.39 -0.35
C GLN A 31 5.51 2.77 -0.53
N GLY A 32 5.41 3.25 -1.76
CA GLY A 32 4.92 4.59 -2.07
C GLY A 32 4.19 4.64 -3.40
N PHE A 33 3.21 5.54 -3.49
CA PHE A 33 2.43 5.74 -4.72
C PHE A 33 2.47 7.22 -5.08
N HIS A 34 2.92 7.51 -6.29
CA HIS A 34 3.08 8.86 -6.79
C HIS A 34 1.72 9.54 -6.98
N ALA A 35 1.56 10.72 -6.37
CA ALA A 35 0.44 11.61 -6.64
C ALA A 35 0.81 13.08 -6.41
N PRO A 36 0.84 13.90 -7.47
CA PRO A 36 0.95 15.35 -7.33
C PRO A 36 -0.27 15.92 -6.60
N ALA A 37 -0.04 16.85 -5.67
CA ALA A 37 -1.13 17.48 -4.91
C ALA A 37 -2.11 18.28 -5.79
N SER A 38 -1.70 18.70 -6.99
CA SER A 38 -2.53 19.41 -7.95
C SER A 38 -3.49 18.50 -8.73
N SER A 39 -3.33 17.17 -8.69
CA SER A 39 -4.16 16.23 -9.45
C SER A 39 -5.07 15.42 -8.54
N ALA A 40 -6.37 15.74 -8.59
CA ALA A 40 -7.40 14.97 -7.87
C ALA A 40 -7.44 13.51 -8.33
N GLN A 41 -7.30 13.26 -9.64
CA GLN A 41 -7.26 11.91 -10.19
C GLN A 41 -6.06 11.12 -9.67
N ALA A 42 -4.86 11.72 -9.66
CA ALA A 42 -3.67 11.04 -9.14
C ALA A 42 -3.80 10.74 -7.64
N GLN A 43 -4.38 11.66 -6.86
CA GLN A 43 -4.66 11.41 -5.45
C GLN A 43 -5.69 10.31 -5.23
N ALA A 44 -6.72 10.21 -6.07
CA ALA A 44 -7.67 9.09 -6.03
C ALA A 44 -6.98 7.75 -6.35
N ILE A 45 -6.07 7.74 -7.33
CA ILE A 45 -5.25 6.56 -7.64
C ILE A 45 -4.33 6.19 -6.47
N GLN A 46 -3.70 7.17 -5.82
CA GLN A 46 -2.88 6.94 -4.62
C GLN A 46 -3.69 6.29 -3.49
N SER A 47 -4.88 6.83 -3.21
CA SER A 47 -5.83 6.29 -2.22
C SER A 47 -6.21 4.84 -2.54
N ALA A 48 -6.60 4.56 -3.78
CA ALA A 48 -7.00 3.21 -4.21
C ALA A 48 -5.82 2.24 -4.18
N ALA A 49 -4.63 2.67 -4.61
CA ALA A 49 -3.42 1.84 -4.60
C ALA A 49 -3.00 1.47 -3.18
N LEU A 50 -3.14 2.40 -2.23
CA LEU A 50 -2.89 2.14 -0.81
C LEU A 50 -3.86 1.09 -0.26
N LEU A 51 -5.18 1.29 -0.45
CA LEU A 51 -6.20 0.37 0.05
C LEU A 51 -6.11 -1.02 -0.61
N TYR A 52 -5.86 -1.07 -1.93
CA TYR A 52 -5.56 -2.30 -2.66
C TYR A 52 -4.39 -3.05 -2.05
N THR A 53 -3.31 -2.32 -1.76
CA THR A 53 -2.09 -2.90 -1.20
C THR A 53 -2.33 -3.44 0.19
N TRP A 54 -3.08 -2.71 1.02
CA TRP A 54 -3.45 -3.15 2.36
C TRP A 54 -4.24 -4.46 2.33
N HIS A 55 -5.33 -4.51 1.55
CA HIS A 55 -6.11 -5.76 1.41
C HIS A 55 -5.27 -6.91 0.88
N LYS A 56 -4.42 -6.67 -0.13
CA LYS A 56 -3.54 -7.72 -0.63
C LYS A 56 -2.63 -8.27 0.48
N MET A 57 -2.11 -7.39 1.34
CA MET A 57 -1.23 -7.77 2.45
C MET A 57 -1.93 -8.48 3.60
N GLU A 58 -3.19 -8.16 3.91
CA GLU A 58 -3.97 -8.85 4.96
C GLU A 58 -4.01 -10.38 4.78
N SER A 59 -3.90 -10.85 3.53
CA SER A 59 -3.86 -12.28 3.21
C SER A 59 -2.50 -12.96 3.42
N LEU A 60 -1.43 -12.19 3.66
CA LEU A 60 -0.05 -12.66 3.63
C LEU A 60 0.57 -12.68 5.03
N LYS A 61 0.41 -13.80 5.74
CA LYS A 61 0.89 -13.98 7.13
C LYS A 61 2.39 -13.76 7.35
N ALA A 62 3.20 -13.85 6.30
CA ALA A 62 4.64 -13.63 6.39
C ALA A 62 5.02 -12.14 6.45
N VAL A 63 4.13 -11.24 6.03
CA VAL A 63 4.38 -9.81 6.09
C VAL A 63 4.04 -9.31 7.49
N GLU A 64 5.07 -8.94 8.24
CA GLU A 64 4.97 -8.52 9.63
C GLU A 64 4.85 -7.00 9.77
N ALA A 65 5.34 -6.24 8.78
CA ALA A 65 5.24 -4.78 8.81
C ALA A 65 5.17 -4.16 7.41
N PHE A 66 4.45 -3.04 7.33
CA PHE A 66 4.36 -2.16 6.18
C PHE A 66 4.80 -0.76 6.56
N HIS A 67 5.83 -0.25 5.90
CA HIS A 67 6.26 1.13 6.05
C HIS A 67 5.98 1.89 4.76
N LEU A 68 5.06 2.85 4.86
CA LEU A 68 4.77 3.75 3.78
C LEU A 68 5.90 4.76 3.62
N HIS A 69 6.52 4.79 2.45
CA HIS A 69 7.43 5.83 2.00
C HIS A 69 6.63 6.80 1.14
N ARG A 70 6.14 7.93 1.68
CA ARG A 70 6.50 8.58 2.95
C ARG A 70 5.34 9.39 3.52
N TRP A 71 5.52 9.98 4.70
CA TRP A 71 4.46 10.77 5.35
C TRP A 71 4.24 12.17 4.74
N VAL A 72 5.30 12.80 4.19
CA VAL A 72 5.30 14.13 3.54
C VAL A 72 6.12 14.05 2.26
N ASP A 73 5.68 14.65 1.16
CA ASP A 73 6.46 14.74 -0.08
C ASP A 73 7.83 15.39 0.16
N HIS A 74 8.77 15.13 -0.75
CA HIS A 74 10.11 15.69 -0.65
C HIS A 74 10.63 16.18 -2.00
N PRO A 75 11.29 17.35 -2.03
CA PRO A 75 11.80 17.89 -3.30
C PRO A 75 12.93 17.04 -3.89
N GLN A 76 13.63 16.24 -3.07
CA GLN A 76 14.75 15.40 -3.51
C GLN A 76 14.36 13.91 -3.67
N GLU A 77 13.12 13.64 -4.10
CA GLU A 77 12.60 12.29 -4.32
C GLU A 77 12.57 11.91 -5.82
N GLY A 78 13.52 12.43 -6.61
CA GLY A 78 13.58 12.16 -8.06
C GLY A 78 12.33 12.61 -8.84
N GLY A 79 11.60 13.62 -8.34
CA GLY A 79 10.34 14.10 -8.91
C GLY A 79 9.10 13.34 -8.43
N LEU A 80 9.24 12.31 -7.59
CA LEU A 80 8.11 11.57 -7.05
C LEU A 80 7.43 12.30 -5.90
N MET A 81 6.09 12.22 -5.86
CA MET A 81 5.25 12.81 -4.81
C MET A 81 4.54 11.68 -4.06
N LEU A 82 5.30 10.94 -3.26
CA LEU A 82 4.84 9.72 -2.57
C LEU A 82 4.16 9.97 -1.21
N GLY A 83 4.24 11.20 -0.72
CA GLY A 83 3.72 11.63 0.56
C GLY A 83 2.22 11.42 0.70
N LEU A 84 1.77 11.09 1.91
CA LEU A 84 0.37 11.31 2.34
C LEU A 84 0.06 12.80 2.50
N ARG A 85 1.09 13.63 2.60
CA ARG A 85 1.02 15.09 2.65
C ARG A 85 1.85 15.68 1.52
N SER A 86 1.42 16.84 1.00
CA SER A 86 2.10 17.58 -0.07
C SER A 86 3.49 18.07 0.36
N LEU A 87 4.21 18.72 -0.56
CA LEU A 87 5.43 19.44 -0.22
C LEU A 87 5.14 20.49 0.88
N PRO A 88 6.07 20.71 1.82
CA PRO A 88 5.99 21.79 2.79
C PRO A 88 5.85 23.17 2.14
N GLU A 89 5.01 24.02 2.75
CA GLU A 89 4.86 25.44 2.42
C GLU A 89 5.09 26.27 3.70
N LYS A 90 5.38 27.57 3.57
CA LYS A 90 5.59 28.46 4.73
C LYS A 90 4.41 28.43 5.72
N SER A 91 3.18 28.36 5.22
CA SER A 91 1.96 28.28 6.06
C SER A 91 1.61 26.84 6.47
N HIS A 92 2.24 25.84 5.87
CA HIS A 92 1.97 24.42 6.06
C HIS A 92 3.31 23.65 6.12
N PRO A 93 4.06 23.73 7.25
CA PRO A 93 5.42 23.21 7.34
C PRO A 93 5.53 21.69 7.17
N TYR A 94 4.42 20.96 7.30
CA TYR A 94 4.33 19.51 7.04
C TYR A 94 3.57 19.18 5.75
N GLY A 95 3.35 20.17 4.90
CA GLY A 95 2.50 20.12 3.71
C GLY A 95 1.01 20.20 4.03
N ARG A 96 0.16 19.92 3.05
CA ARG A 96 -1.28 19.73 3.19
C ARG A 96 -1.62 18.25 3.08
N LYS A 97 -2.66 17.79 3.77
CA LYS A 97 -3.10 16.38 3.67
C LYS A 97 -3.60 16.11 2.25
N LYS A 98 -3.12 15.03 1.62
CA LYS A 98 -3.67 14.50 0.37
C LYS A 98 -4.84 13.56 0.67
N ALA A 99 -5.60 13.18 -0.35
CA ALA A 99 -6.72 12.24 -0.20
C ALA A 99 -6.30 10.93 0.49
N ALA A 100 -5.13 10.37 0.13
CA ALA A 100 -4.63 9.12 0.70
C ALA A 100 -4.33 9.20 2.21
N TRP A 101 -4.16 10.40 2.78
CA TRP A 101 -4.00 10.56 4.22
C TRP A 101 -5.21 10.04 5.01
N ALA A 102 -6.43 10.31 4.51
CA ALA A 102 -7.65 9.85 5.16
C ALA A 102 -7.76 8.33 5.11
N VAL A 103 -7.44 7.73 3.95
CA VAL A 103 -7.38 6.28 3.79
C VAL A 103 -6.40 5.67 4.77
N PHE A 104 -5.15 6.15 4.80
CA PHE A 104 -4.11 5.61 5.69
C PHE A 104 -4.48 5.70 7.17
N ARG A 105 -5.09 6.82 7.60
CA ARG A 105 -5.58 7.01 8.98
C ARG A 105 -6.65 5.99 9.34
N ASP A 106 -7.52 5.65 8.40
CA ASP A 106 -8.68 4.81 8.63
C ASP A 106 -8.41 3.31 8.43
N LEU A 107 -7.20 2.92 7.98
CA LEU A 107 -6.81 1.51 7.88
C LEU A 107 -6.96 0.80 9.24
N GLU A 108 -7.46 -0.45 9.19
CA GLU A 108 -7.75 -1.29 10.36
C GLU A 108 -8.79 -0.70 11.34
N THR A 109 -9.54 0.31 10.91
CA THR A 109 -10.68 0.87 11.65
C THR A 109 -11.99 0.55 10.94
N PRO A 110 -13.15 0.66 11.61
CA PRO A 110 -14.45 0.54 10.94
C PRO A 110 -14.62 1.51 9.76
N GLN A 111 -13.93 2.65 9.78
CA GLN A 111 -13.98 3.67 8.73
C GLN A 111 -13.27 3.24 7.43
N GLN A 112 -12.41 2.21 7.45
CA GLN A 112 -11.72 1.69 6.25
C GLN A 112 -12.71 1.39 5.12
N THR A 113 -13.81 0.72 5.46
CA THR A 113 -14.84 0.27 4.50
C THR A 113 -15.52 1.41 3.75
N THR A 114 -15.48 2.64 4.28
CA THR A 114 -16.06 3.81 3.61
C THR A 114 -15.28 4.24 2.37
N HIS A 115 -14.00 3.85 2.26
CA HIS A 115 -13.13 4.16 1.12
C HIS A 115 -13.21 3.11 0.02
N GLU A 116 -13.68 1.90 0.33
CA GLU A 116 -13.64 0.72 -0.56
C GLU A 116 -14.42 0.92 -1.87
N PRO A 117 -15.67 1.46 -1.90
CA PRO A 117 -16.43 1.58 -3.15
C PRO A 117 -15.74 2.46 -4.19
N ALA A 118 -15.15 3.59 -3.77
CA ALA A 118 -14.46 4.51 -4.66
C ALA A 118 -13.19 3.86 -5.24
N ALA A 119 -12.44 3.13 -4.40
CA ALA A 119 -11.26 2.41 -4.81
C ALA A 119 -11.60 1.23 -5.75
N ALA A 120 -12.63 0.45 -5.45
CA ALA A 120 -13.11 -0.67 -6.27
C ALA A 120 -13.48 -0.20 -7.69
N HIS A 121 -14.25 0.90 -7.77
CA HIS A 121 -14.61 1.53 -9.05
C HIS A 121 -13.38 1.94 -9.86
N LEU A 122 -12.40 2.58 -9.22
CA LEU A 122 -11.18 3.04 -9.88
C LEU A 122 -10.29 1.89 -10.36
N ILE A 123 -10.24 0.79 -9.60
CA ILE A 123 -9.45 -0.40 -9.92
C ILE A 123 -10.14 -1.29 -10.97
N GLY A 124 -11.46 -1.16 -11.11
CA GLY A 124 -12.27 -1.96 -12.04
C GLY A 124 -12.64 -3.34 -11.49
N VAL A 125 -12.86 -3.45 -10.17
CA VAL A 125 -13.33 -4.68 -9.52
C VAL A 125 -14.66 -4.42 -8.80
N SER A 126 -15.46 -5.46 -8.64
CA SER A 126 -16.75 -5.38 -7.94
C SER A 126 -16.56 -5.23 -6.42
N ASP A 127 -15.54 -5.89 -5.88
CA ASP A 127 -15.20 -5.90 -4.46
C ASP A 127 -13.68 -6.03 -4.30
N LEU A 128 -13.06 -5.17 -3.48
CA LEU A 128 -11.62 -5.21 -3.22
C LEU A 128 -11.19 -6.50 -2.50
N ARG A 129 -12.09 -7.17 -1.79
CA ARG A 129 -11.79 -8.46 -1.15
C ARG A 129 -11.63 -9.59 -2.17
N GLU A 130 -12.05 -9.41 -3.42
CA GLU A 130 -11.81 -10.41 -4.47
C GLU A 130 -10.33 -10.47 -4.90
N ILE A 131 -9.52 -9.48 -4.51
CA ILE A 131 -8.09 -9.37 -4.82
C ILE A 131 -7.29 -10.53 -4.19
N HIS A 132 -7.81 -11.21 -3.16
CA HIS A 132 -7.16 -12.35 -2.50
C HIS A 132 -7.10 -13.65 -3.32
N SER A 133 -7.61 -13.67 -4.57
CA SER A 133 -8.00 -14.93 -5.23
C SER A 133 -6.98 -15.59 -6.16
N VAL A 134 -5.76 -15.06 -6.34
CA VAL A 134 -4.82 -15.70 -7.29
C VAL A 134 -4.18 -16.99 -6.75
N ASP A 135 -4.28 -17.28 -5.43
CA ASP A 135 -3.65 -18.48 -4.84
C ASP A 135 -4.61 -19.47 -4.14
N ARG A 136 -5.93 -19.38 -4.36
CA ARG A 136 -6.88 -20.44 -3.89
C ARG A 136 -7.04 -21.61 -4.84
N LYS A 137 -6.42 -21.60 -6.03
CA LYS A 137 -6.42 -22.76 -6.93
C LYS A 137 -5.02 -23.33 -7.01
N GLY A 138 -4.82 -24.42 -6.25
CA GLY A 138 -3.59 -25.17 -6.20
C GLY A 138 -3.07 -25.55 -7.60
N ARG A 139 -1.75 -25.52 -7.70
CA ARG A 139 -0.94 -26.45 -8.47
C ARG A 139 0.32 -26.73 -7.65
#